data_AF-A0A833TEU8-F1
#
_entry.id   AF-A0A833TEU8-F1
#
_cell.length_a   1.000
_cell.length_b   1.000
_cell.length_c   1.000
_cell.angle_alpha   90.00
_cell.angle_beta   90.00
_cell.angle_gamma   90.00
#
_symmetry.space_group_name_H-M   'P 1'
#
loop_
_entity.id
_entity.type
_entity.pdbx_description
1 polymer ?
#
loop_
_entity_poly.entity_id
_entity_poly.type
_entity_poly.pdbx_seq_one_letter_code
_entity_poly.pdbx_strand_id
1 'polypeptide(L)'
;MLARRRSSRLDKERHAVEQQVEEAFKLKRHSDTAEAVLLRRKSSAYLPPTDDSLRVAKQMLQGVYSLQELYERQHFIENAASSIAMIGVFLVILDIEYFIDKDAKMAIRIANSILTKILLSLVLWRFVLERRILIRRNVLPPHVTVFRMPKQLIQLALELGACFIIIPPGTDGSFEVKERRYYMDDGSCGAPFVVQDNSCYQAYSYPFEVLGLFSLLRLYMIPRVLRNFSSFASYRTSYLGTLHRVDTMAPLFAIKCFLQSHPFRLLASAFFGTLVITSYALSIVETPVNPNLAPLSNAMWLVALTMATVGYGDVAPVTSAGQVLLIFGGMVAGILLVAALSAALFASLRLDDRDKRFIHSLRLQQYDYELKQACARTIQTSWRRFHDFKPGTRPYRKLYDKLYRFTSIQLELRKKSVADYVCIKTEMQHCQEKWLSALHQEQASTLNRLQKIETRLDFLVEALSKPQNQ
;
A
#
# COMPACT_ATOMS: atom_id res chain seq x y z
N MET A 1 11.34 25.31 -13.84
CA MET A 1 12.72 25.48 -13.30
C MET A 1 13.19 24.31 -12.42
N LEU A 2 12.35 23.74 -11.54
CA LEU A 2 12.74 22.63 -10.64
C LEU A 2 13.21 21.36 -11.36
N ALA A 3 12.52 20.92 -12.42
CA ALA A 3 12.93 19.75 -13.21
C ALA A 3 14.31 19.93 -13.88
N ARG A 4 14.65 21.15 -14.31
CA ARG A 4 15.92 21.48 -14.98
C ARG A 4 17.10 21.52 -13.99
N ARG A 5 16.86 21.93 -12.74
CA ARG A 5 17.87 21.83 -11.67
C ARG A 5 18.13 20.38 -11.26
N ARG A 6 17.08 19.54 -11.20
CA ARG A 6 17.23 18.11 -10.85
C ARG A 6 17.95 17.31 -11.93
N SER A 7 17.65 17.55 -13.22
CA SER A 7 18.38 16.88 -14.31
C SER A 7 19.89 17.16 -14.27
N SER A 8 20.28 18.42 -13.98
CA SER A 8 21.70 18.79 -13.86
C SER A 8 22.43 18.08 -12.71
N ARG A 9 21.71 17.70 -11.64
CA ARG A 9 22.27 16.92 -10.53
C ARG A 9 22.45 15.46 -10.92
N LEU A 10 21.46 14.88 -11.59
CA LEU A 10 21.53 13.50 -12.09
C LEU A 10 22.64 13.32 -13.13
N ASP A 11 22.85 14.30 -14.00
CA ASP A 11 23.96 14.26 -14.97
C ASP A 11 25.33 14.28 -14.26
N LYS A 12 25.49 15.09 -13.20
CA LYS A 12 26.70 15.08 -12.37
C LYS A 12 26.92 13.75 -11.67
N GLU A 13 25.85 13.20 -11.06
CA GLU A 13 25.90 11.88 -10.42
C GLU A 13 26.24 10.78 -11.43
N ARG A 14 25.65 10.81 -12.63
CA ARG A 14 25.98 9.88 -13.72
C ARG A 14 27.46 9.95 -14.09
N HIS A 15 27.99 11.15 -14.34
CA HIS A 15 29.40 11.31 -14.71
C HIS A 15 30.36 10.85 -13.62
N ALA A 16 30.03 11.09 -12.35
CA ALA A 16 30.83 10.58 -11.22
C ALA A 16 30.83 9.04 -11.18
N VAL A 17 29.68 8.39 -11.41
CA VAL A 17 29.60 6.92 -11.45
C VAL A 17 30.29 6.35 -12.68
N GLU A 18 30.18 7.00 -13.85
CA GLU A 18 30.92 6.61 -15.06
C GLU A 18 32.44 6.67 -14.84
N GLN A 19 32.94 7.71 -14.14
CA GLN A 19 34.36 7.83 -13.76
C GLN A 19 34.79 6.71 -12.81
N GLN A 20 34.01 6.44 -11.75
CA GLN A 20 34.29 5.36 -10.81
C GLN A 20 34.35 3.98 -11.49
N VAL A 21 33.44 3.72 -12.43
CA VAL A 21 33.46 2.48 -13.21
C VAL A 21 34.70 2.42 -14.10
N GLU A 22 35.07 3.51 -14.76
CA GLU A 22 36.28 3.55 -15.58
C GLU A 22 37.56 3.31 -14.76
N GLU A 23 37.67 3.91 -13.59
CA GLU A 23 38.78 3.68 -12.65
C GLU A 23 38.83 2.23 -12.16
N ALA A 24 37.69 1.64 -11.80
CA ALA A 24 37.62 0.25 -11.38
C ALA A 24 38.04 -0.72 -12.48
N PHE A 25 37.66 -0.45 -13.73
CA PHE A 25 38.09 -1.24 -14.89
C PHE A 25 39.59 -1.09 -15.17
N LYS A 26 40.17 0.11 -15.00
CA LYS A 26 41.63 0.34 -15.12
C LYS A 26 42.41 -0.42 -14.05
N LEU A 27 41.98 -0.35 -12.79
CA LEU A 27 42.61 -1.07 -11.67
C LEU A 27 42.58 -2.60 -11.90
N LYS A 28 41.45 -3.14 -12.35
CA LYS A 28 41.30 -4.57 -12.63
C LYS A 28 42.12 -5.03 -13.84
N ARG A 29 42.23 -4.20 -14.88
CA ARG A 29 43.11 -4.47 -16.03
C ARG A 29 44.58 -4.57 -15.59
N HIS A 30 45.02 -3.72 -14.67
CA HIS A 30 46.37 -3.78 -14.10
C HIS A 30 46.59 -5.01 -13.20
N SER A 31 45.60 -5.40 -12.37
CA SER A 31 45.73 -6.61 -11.54
C SER A 31 45.71 -7.89 -12.38
N ASP A 32 44.84 -7.98 -13.39
CA ASP A 32 44.79 -9.14 -14.30
C ASP A 32 46.09 -9.26 -15.11
N THR A 33 46.74 -8.15 -15.50
CA THR A 33 48.08 -8.23 -16.14
C THR A 33 49.18 -8.70 -15.18
N ALA A 34 49.03 -8.47 -13.86
CA ALA A 34 49.97 -8.94 -12.85
C ALA A 34 49.70 -10.40 -12.42
N GLU A 35 48.43 -10.81 -12.35
CA GLU A 35 48.00 -12.17 -11.96
C GLU A 35 47.86 -13.14 -13.15
N ALA A 36 47.87 -12.67 -14.39
CA ALA A 36 47.85 -13.51 -15.60
C ALA A 36 49.05 -14.47 -15.71
N VAL A 37 50.10 -14.28 -14.90
CA VAL A 37 51.22 -15.21 -14.80
C VAL A 37 50.91 -16.41 -13.89
N LEU A 38 49.90 -16.37 -13.00
CA LEU A 38 49.78 -17.41 -11.97
C LEU A 38 48.50 -18.23 -11.89
N LEU A 39 47.27 -17.75 -12.13
CA LEU A 39 46.10 -18.63 -11.86
C LEU A 39 44.89 -18.39 -12.77
N ARG A 40 44.88 -19.12 -13.90
CA ARG A 40 43.67 -19.33 -14.72
C ARG A 40 42.73 -20.37 -14.07
N ARG A 41 42.24 -20.12 -12.86
CA ARG A 41 41.11 -20.88 -12.30
C ARG A 41 40.55 -20.19 -11.04
N LYS A 42 39.46 -19.43 -11.19
CA LYS A 42 38.32 -19.46 -10.26
C LYS A 42 37.12 -18.67 -10.78
N SER A 43 35.97 -19.24 -10.47
CA SER A 43 34.60 -18.84 -10.75
C SER A 43 34.26 -17.38 -10.42
N SER A 44 33.47 -16.74 -11.30
CA SER A 44 32.20 -16.05 -10.97
C SER A 44 31.92 -14.98 -12.02
N ALA A 45 30.85 -15.17 -12.81
CA ALA A 45 29.92 -14.22 -13.44
C ALA A 45 30.30 -12.76 -13.82
N TYR A 46 31.57 -12.35 -13.86
CA TYR A 46 31.98 -11.00 -14.22
C TYR A 46 32.60 -10.99 -15.62
N LEU A 47 32.10 -10.10 -16.49
CA LEU A 47 32.65 -9.88 -17.82
C LEU A 47 34.16 -9.56 -17.73
N PRO A 48 34.99 -10.08 -18.65
CA PRO A 48 36.41 -9.72 -18.73
C PRO A 48 36.55 -8.21 -18.95
N PRO A 49 37.58 -7.54 -18.38
CA PRO A 49 37.76 -6.09 -18.46
C PRO A 49 38.30 -5.62 -19.83
N THR A 50 37.56 -5.89 -20.89
CA THR A 50 37.81 -5.42 -22.27
C THR A 50 37.23 -4.01 -22.48
N ASP A 51 37.69 -3.29 -23.51
CA ASP A 51 37.11 -1.98 -23.85
C ASP A 51 35.64 -2.11 -24.29
N ASP A 52 35.26 -3.24 -24.87
CA ASP A 52 33.87 -3.55 -25.21
C ASP A 52 32.98 -3.71 -23.97
N SER A 53 33.47 -4.37 -22.91
CA SER A 53 32.69 -4.52 -21.68
C SER A 53 32.54 -3.20 -20.91
N LEU A 54 33.53 -2.30 -20.97
CA LEU A 54 33.41 -0.93 -20.47
C LEU A 54 32.36 -0.12 -21.25
N ARG A 55 32.35 -0.22 -22.59
CA ARG A 55 31.33 0.44 -23.43
C ARG A 55 29.92 -0.04 -23.10
N VAL A 56 29.73 -1.36 -22.95
CA VAL A 56 28.45 -1.95 -22.55
C VAL A 56 28.04 -1.47 -21.15
N ALA A 57 28.96 -1.41 -20.19
CA ALA A 57 28.67 -0.91 -18.85
C ALA A 57 28.23 0.56 -18.85
N LYS A 58 28.91 1.43 -19.61
CA LYS A 58 28.51 2.84 -19.79
C LYS A 58 27.13 2.96 -20.45
N GLN A 59 26.83 2.16 -21.47
CA GLN A 59 25.50 2.15 -22.11
C GLN A 59 24.39 1.71 -21.13
N MET A 60 24.63 0.71 -20.30
CA MET A 60 23.67 0.25 -19.28
C MET A 60 23.42 1.33 -18.23
N LEU A 61 24.48 2.00 -17.75
CA LEU A 61 24.37 3.14 -16.83
C LEU A 61 23.52 4.26 -17.45
N GLN A 62 23.80 4.65 -18.69
CA GLN A 62 22.99 5.66 -19.40
C GLN A 62 21.53 5.23 -19.53
N GLY A 63 21.28 3.93 -19.78
CA GLY A 63 19.94 3.35 -19.76
C GLY A 63 19.22 3.59 -18.44
N VAL A 64 19.84 3.25 -17.30
CA VAL A 64 19.26 3.39 -15.96
C VAL A 64 18.99 4.85 -15.61
N TYR A 65 19.95 5.75 -15.82
CA TYR A 65 19.77 7.19 -15.54
C TYR A 65 18.68 7.81 -16.43
N SER A 66 18.62 7.43 -17.71
CA SER A 66 17.54 7.90 -18.61
C SER A 66 16.15 7.43 -18.16
N LEU A 67 16.06 6.22 -17.59
CA LEU A 67 14.81 5.69 -17.04
C LEU A 67 14.42 6.45 -15.76
N GLN A 68 15.38 6.72 -14.88
CA GLN A 68 15.14 7.52 -13.67
C GLN A 68 14.60 8.91 -14.01
N GLU A 69 15.19 9.57 -15.01
CA GLU A 69 14.71 10.87 -15.48
C GLU A 69 13.26 10.82 -16.00
N LEU A 70 12.90 9.77 -16.74
CA LEU A 70 11.53 9.58 -17.23
C LEU A 70 10.52 9.41 -16.09
N TYR A 71 10.86 8.64 -15.06
CA TYR A 71 10.01 8.49 -13.86
C TYR A 71 9.85 9.82 -13.11
N GLU A 72 10.92 10.60 -12.93
CA GLU A 72 10.83 11.92 -12.29
C GLU A 72 9.93 12.89 -13.07
N ARG A 73 10.05 12.89 -14.41
CA ARG A 73 9.17 13.69 -15.28
C ARG A 73 7.71 13.23 -15.18
N GLN A 74 7.46 11.92 -15.11
CA GLN A 74 6.11 11.39 -14.91
C GLN A 74 5.51 11.87 -13.58
N HIS A 75 6.24 11.78 -12.47
CA HIS A 75 5.76 12.26 -11.17
C HIS A 75 5.43 13.75 -11.17
N PHE A 76 6.30 14.56 -11.78
CA PHE A 76 6.06 16.00 -11.88
C PHE A 76 4.76 16.30 -12.62
N ILE A 77 4.51 15.59 -13.73
CA ILE A 77 3.32 15.81 -14.55
C ILE A 77 2.06 15.28 -13.87
N GLU A 78 2.12 14.13 -13.21
CA GLU A 78 1.00 13.60 -12.44
C GLU A 78 0.62 14.53 -11.28
N ASN A 79 1.62 15.07 -10.57
CA ASN A 79 1.38 16.02 -9.48
C ASN A 79 0.82 17.34 -10.01
N ALA A 80 1.38 17.88 -11.10
CA ALA A 80 0.88 19.10 -11.72
C ALA A 80 -0.56 18.92 -12.22
N ALA A 81 -0.86 17.81 -12.90
CA ALA A 81 -2.21 17.47 -13.36
C ALA A 81 -3.19 17.39 -12.18
N SER A 82 -2.81 16.73 -11.10
CA SER A 82 -3.70 16.64 -9.93
C SER A 82 -3.89 17.99 -9.23
N SER A 83 -2.86 18.83 -9.12
CA SER A 83 -3.01 20.18 -8.54
C SER A 83 -3.98 21.03 -9.38
N ILE A 84 -3.83 21.00 -10.69
CA ILE A 84 -4.72 21.66 -11.66
C ILE A 84 -6.14 21.13 -11.55
N ALA A 85 -6.31 19.81 -11.41
CA ALA A 85 -7.61 19.18 -11.23
C ALA A 85 -8.30 19.63 -9.92
N MET A 86 -7.56 19.68 -8.80
CA MET A 86 -8.09 20.14 -7.52
C MET A 86 -8.48 21.62 -7.54
N ILE A 87 -7.67 22.47 -8.16
CA ILE A 87 -8.01 23.89 -8.37
C ILE A 87 -9.27 24.00 -9.24
N GLY A 88 -9.40 23.19 -10.29
CA GLY A 88 -10.58 23.17 -11.14
C GLY A 88 -11.85 22.77 -10.40
N VAL A 89 -11.79 21.75 -9.54
CA VAL A 89 -12.92 21.36 -8.67
C VAL A 89 -13.26 22.48 -7.69
N PHE A 90 -12.26 23.10 -7.07
CA PHE A 90 -12.47 24.22 -6.16
C PHE A 90 -13.12 25.44 -6.85
N LEU A 91 -12.74 25.75 -8.09
CA LEU A 91 -13.38 26.79 -8.88
C LEU A 91 -14.86 26.48 -9.18
N VAL A 92 -15.21 25.21 -9.40
CA VAL A 92 -16.62 24.80 -9.58
C VAL A 92 -17.41 24.99 -8.29
N ILE A 93 -16.84 24.62 -7.14
CA ILE A 93 -17.44 24.84 -5.81
C ILE A 93 -17.71 26.34 -5.60
N LEU A 94 -16.72 27.19 -5.91
CA LEU A 94 -16.88 28.65 -5.80
C LEU A 94 -17.95 29.21 -6.76
N ASP A 95 -18.02 28.71 -8.00
CA ASP A 95 -19.04 29.11 -8.99
C ASP A 95 -20.47 28.82 -8.50
N ILE A 96 -20.65 27.71 -7.77
CA ILE A 96 -21.95 27.30 -7.25
C ILE A 96 -22.35 28.10 -6.01
N GLU A 97 -21.42 28.34 -5.07
CA GLU A 97 -21.76 28.85 -3.74
C GLU A 97 -21.62 30.37 -3.58
N TYR A 98 -20.63 30.99 -4.22
CA TYR A 98 -20.22 32.38 -3.90
C TYR A 98 -20.52 33.40 -4.99
N PHE A 99 -20.40 33.02 -6.27
CA PHE A 99 -20.54 33.97 -7.36
C PHE A 99 -21.98 34.07 -7.84
N ILE A 100 -22.64 35.18 -7.51
CA ILE A 100 -24.00 35.50 -7.96
C ILE A 100 -23.95 36.33 -9.26
N ASP A 101 -22.94 37.18 -9.41
CA ASP A 101 -22.76 38.08 -10.56
C ASP A 101 -22.40 37.33 -11.85
N LYS A 102 -23.10 37.66 -12.94
CA LYS A 102 -22.94 37.00 -14.25
C LYS A 102 -21.54 37.16 -14.84
N ASP A 103 -20.94 38.34 -14.73
CA ASP A 103 -19.61 38.63 -15.28
C ASP A 103 -18.51 37.84 -14.54
N ALA A 104 -18.66 37.72 -13.21
CA ALA A 104 -17.73 36.95 -12.39
C ALA A 104 -17.86 35.43 -12.65
N LYS A 105 -19.09 34.91 -12.79
CA LYS A 105 -19.32 33.52 -13.23
C LYS A 105 -18.68 33.24 -14.59
N MET A 106 -18.85 34.16 -15.55
CA MET A 106 -18.25 34.02 -16.88
C MET A 106 -16.72 33.93 -16.80
N ALA A 107 -16.08 34.82 -16.03
CA ALA A 107 -14.63 34.83 -15.84
C ALA A 107 -14.10 33.52 -15.24
N ILE A 108 -14.77 32.98 -14.20
CA ILE A 108 -14.37 31.73 -13.54
C ILE A 108 -14.55 30.53 -14.45
N ARG A 109 -15.66 30.46 -15.19
CA ARG A 109 -15.91 29.38 -16.17
C ARG A 109 -14.89 29.42 -17.32
N ILE A 110 -14.49 30.59 -17.79
CA ILE A 110 -13.40 30.75 -18.76
C ILE A 110 -12.07 30.24 -18.16
N ALA A 111 -11.75 30.65 -16.94
CA ALA A 111 -10.54 30.20 -16.26
C ALA A 111 -10.52 28.67 -16.07
N ASN A 112 -11.63 28.07 -15.65
CA ASN A 112 -11.76 26.62 -15.48
C ASN A 112 -11.70 25.88 -16.84
N SER A 113 -12.21 26.47 -17.92
CA SER A 113 -12.09 25.92 -19.28
C SER A 113 -10.64 25.89 -19.74
N ILE A 114 -9.89 26.98 -19.54
CA ILE A 114 -8.45 27.03 -19.84
C ILE A 114 -7.69 25.99 -19.00
N LEU A 115 -7.98 25.91 -17.70
CA LEU A 115 -7.34 24.97 -16.78
C LEU A 115 -7.63 23.51 -17.17
N THR A 116 -8.86 23.21 -17.61
CA THR A 116 -9.25 21.88 -18.10
C THR A 116 -8.55 21.52 -19.40
N LYS A 117 -8.36 22.46 -20.33
CA LYS A 117 -7.55 22.22 -21.56
C LYS A 117 -6.09 21.87 -21.20
N ILE A 118 -5.50 22.59 -20.25
CA ILE A 118 -4.14 22.30 -19.75
C ILE A 118 -4.11 20.91 -19.09
N LEU A 119 -5.12 20.57 -18.27
CA LEU A 119 -5.24 19.26 -17.64
C LEU A 119 -5.27 18.13 -18.67
N LEU A 120 -6.12 18.24 -19.70
CA LEU A 120 -6.23 17.22 -20.76
C LEU A 120 -4.92 17.04 -21.51
N SER A 121 -4.20 18.13 -21.80
CA SER A 121 -2.86 18.08 -22.39
C SER A 121 -1.86 17.33 -21.50
N LEU A 122 -1.88 17.57 -20.18
CA LEU A 122 -1.01 16.87 -19.22
C LEU A 122 -1.36 15.38 -19.10
N VAL A 123 -2.64 15.01 -19.15
CA VAL A 123 -3.08 13.60 -19.15
C VAL A 123 -2.60 12.87 -20.41
N LEU A 124 -2.72 13.50 -21.59
CA LEU A 124 -2.17 12.96 -22.83
C LEU A 124 -0.64 12.83 -22.77
N TRP A 125 0.04 13.84 -22.23
CA TRP A 125 1.49 13.80 -22.08
C TRP A 125 1.95 12.70 -21.12
N ARG A 126 1.22 12.47 -20.03
CA ARG A 126 1.47 11.36 -19.11
C ARG A 126 1.40 10.02 -19.84
N PHE A 127 0.38 9.82 -20.68
CA PHE A 127 0.24 8.60 -21.48
C PHE A 127 1.43 8.38 -22.43
N VAL A 128 1.93 9.46 -23.05
CA VAL A 128 3.15 9.39 -23.88
C VAL A 128 4.38 8.98 -23.06
N LEU A 129 4.54 9.51 -21.84
CA LEU A 129 5.65 9.13 -20.95
C LEU A 129 5.54 7.68 -20.48
N GLU A 130 4.36 7.22 -20.10
CA GLU A 130 4.11 5.84 -19.67
C GLU A 130 4.50 4.84 -20.77
N ARG A 131 4.12 5.13 -22.02
CA ARG A 131 4.56 4.35 -23.19
C ARG A 131 6.08 4.37 -23.36
N ARG A 132 6.74 5.52 -23.23
CA ARG A 132 8.21 5.63 -23.33
C ARG A 132 8.92 4.80 -22.26
N ILE A 133 8.39 4.79 -21.04
CA ILE A 133 8.93 3.98 -19.93
C ILE A 133 8.79 2.48 -20.24
N LEU A 134 7.64 2.06 -20.76
CA LEU A 134 7.40 0.66 -21.14
C LEU A 134 8.32 0.18 -22.28
N ILE A 135 8.58 1.03 -23.27
CA ILE A 135 9.54 0.74 -24.34
C ILE A 135 10.97 0.64 -23.77
N ARG A 136 11.36 1.56 -22.89
CA ARG A 136 12.71 1.58 -22.29
C ARG A 136 12.97 0.39 -21.37
N ARG A 137 11.91 -0.16 -20.76
CA ARG A 137 11.95 -1.39 -19.96
C ARG A 137 11.91 -2.67 -20.79
N ASN A 138 11.94 -2.57 -22.13
CA ASN A 138 11.81 -3.70 -23.06
C ASN A 138 10.55 -4.54 -22.85
N VAL A 139 9.50 -3.98 -22.23
CA VAL A 139 8.20 -4.65 -22.10
C VAL A 139 7.42 -4.53 -23.42
N LEU A 140 7.60 -3.40 -24.12
CA LEU A 140 6.97 -3.12 -25.41
C LEU A 140 8.02 -2.89 -26.51
N PRO A 141 7.80 -3.38 -27.74
CA PRO A 141 8.64 -3.04 -28.89
C PRO A 141 8.57 -1.55 -29.24
N PRO A 142 9.66 -0.96 -29.78
CA PRO A 142 9.75 0.47 -30.08
C PRO A 142 8.77 0.94 -31.18
N HIS A 143 8.42 0.06 -32.13
CA HIS A 143 7.57 0.40 -33.29
C HIS A 143 6.08 0.05 -33.10
N VAL A 144 5.63 -0.23 -31.88
CA VAL A 144 4.22 -0.57 -31.64
C VAL A 144 3.34 0.67 -31.81
N THR A 145 2.31 0.55 -32.65
CA THR A 145 1.25 1.55 -32.81
C THR A 145 0.35 1.60 -31.58
N VAL A 146 -0.20 2.78 -31.26
CA VAL A 146 -1.02 3.00 -30.07
C VAL A 146 -2.28 2.12 -30.06
N PHE A 147 -2.86 1.85 -31.24
CA PHE A 147 -4.05 1.03 -31.41
C PHE A 147 -3.88 -0.45 -30.99
N ARG A 148 -2.65 -0.96 -30.93
CA ARG A 148 -2.38 -2.33 -30.47
C ARG A 148 -2.45 -2.49 -28.94
N MET A 149 -2.78 -1.43 -28.19
CA MET A 149 -2.86 -1.41 -26.72
C MET A 149 -4.27 -1.05 -26.22
N PRO A 150 -5.28 -1.89 -26.48
CA PRO A 150 -6.69 -1.53 -26.25
C PRO A 150 -7.00 -1.22 -24.78
N LYS A 151 -6.39 -1.96 -23.83
CA LYS A 151 -6.59 -1.73 -22.39
C LYS A 151 -6.16 -0.34 -21.94
N GLN A 152 -4.99 0.10 -22.38
CA GLN A 152 -4.44 1.41 -22.01
C GLN A 152 -5.19 2.55 -22.73
N LEU A 153 -5.66 2.30 -23.96
CA LEU A 153 -6.46 3.27 -24.71
C LEU A 153 -7.84 3.49 -24.08
N ILE A 154 -8.52 2.43 -23.64
CA ILE A 154 -9.79 2.53 -22.92
C ILE A 154 -9.59 3.29 -21.60
N GLN A 155 -8.53 2.97 -20.85
CA GLN A 155 -8.20 3.70 -19.63
C GLN A 155 -7.96 5.20 -19.90
N LEU A 156 -7.20 5.54 -20.95
CA LEU A 156 -7.00 6.94 -21.36
C LEU A 156 -8.33 7.62 -21.73
N ALA A 157 -9.19 6.94 -22.50
CA ALA A 157 -10.48 7.48 -22.92
C ALA A 157 -11.39 7.77 -21.71
N LEU A 158 -11.44 6.86 -20.73
CA LEU A 158 -12.18 7.07 -19.48
C LEU A 158 -11.63 8.24 -18.67
N GLU A 159 -10.30 8.35 -18.58
CA GLU A 159 -9.65 9.46 -17.86
C GLU A 159 -9.88 10.81 -18.54
N LEU A 160 -9.79 10.86 -19.87
CA LEU A 160 -10.09 12.07 -20.63
C LEU A 160 -11.57 12.43 -20.51
N GLY A 161 -12.47 11.45 -20.59
CA GLY A 161 -13.90 11.65 -20.40
C GLY A 161 -14.21 12.23 -19.02
N ALA A 162 -13.63 11.66 -17.96
CA ALA A 162 -13.78 12.17 -16.60
C ALA A 162 -13.24 13.61 -16.42
N CYS A 163 -12.14 13.95 -17.08
CA CYS A 163 -11.54 15.29 -16.99
C CYS A 163 -12.26 16.32 -17.88
N PHE A 164 -12.89 15.88 -18.97
CA PHE A 164 -13.54 16.76 -19.95
C PHE A 164 -14.84 17.38 -19.43
N ILE A 165 -15.50 16.74 -18.46
CA ILE A 165 -16.76 17.26 -17.89
C ILE A 165 -16.51 18.62 -17.23
N ILE A 166 -17.12 19.65 -17.82
CA ILE A 166 -17.08 21.05 -17.38
C ILE A 166 -18.34 21.76 -17.87
N ILE A 167 -18.78 22.77 -17.11
CA ILE A 167 -19.83 23.71 -17.54
C ILE A 167 -19.18 24.76 -18.46
N PRO A 168 -19.56 24.85 -19.75
CA PRO A 168 -18.99 25.82 -20.66
C PRO A 168 -19.40 27.26 -20.30
N PRO A 169 -18.56 28.26 -20.57
CA PRO A 169 -18.92 29.66 -20.32
C PRO A 169 -20.10 30.07 -21.20
N GLY A 170 -21.07 30.80 -20.62
CA GLY A 170 -22.26 31.28 -21.31
C GLY A 170 -23.48 30.35 -21.26
N THR A 171 -23.42 29.24 -20.52
CA THR A 171 -24.62 28.43 -20.24
C THR A 171 -25.37 28.99 -19.04
N ASP A 172 -26.48 29.66 -19.30
CA ASP A 172 -27.43 30.10 -18.29
C ASP A 172 -28.76 29.41 -18.53
N GLY A 173 -29.37 28.89 -17.46
CA GLY A 173 -30.67 28.24 -17.53
C GLY A 173 -30.84 27.16 -16.47
N SER A 174 -32.03 26.59 -16.45
CA SER A 174 -32.37 25.46 -15.62
C SER A 174 -33.06 24.38 -16.45
N PHE A 175 -32.97 23.14 -15.99
CA PHE A 175 -33.69 22.02 -16.56
C PHE A 175 -34.68 21.49 -15.53
N GLU A 176 -35.90 21.20 -15.97
CA GLU A 176 -36.93 20.64 -15.10
C GLU A 176 -36.78 19.13 -15.00
N VAL A 177 -36.83 18.62 -13.77
CA VAL A 177 -36.86 17.18 -13.47
C VAL A 177 -38.18 16.87 -12.80
N LYS A 178 -38.82 15.78 -13.26
CA LYS A 178 -40.07 15.26 -12.70
C LYS A 178 -39.82 13.86 -12.17
N GLU A 179 -39.92 13.70 -10.85
CA GLU A 179 -39.77 12.40 -10.19
C GLU A 179 -41.14 11.85 -9.78
N ARG A 180 -41.42 10.57 -10.09
CA ARG A 180 -42.65 9.89 -9.66
C ARG A 180 -42.53 9.50 -8.18
N ARG A 181 -43.53 9.83 -7.36
CA ARG A 181 -43.53 9.54 -5.91
C ARG A 181 -44.51 8.44 -5.50
N TYR A 182 -45.80 8.63 -5.70
CA TYR A 182 -46.85 7.71 -5.24
C TYR A 182 -47.93 7.50 -6.30
N TYR A 183 -48.55 6.31 -6.28
CA TYR A 183 -49.78 6.02 -7.02
C TYR A 183 -50.98 6.64 -6.32
N MET A 184 -51.95 7.09 -7.12
CA MET A 184 -53.18 7.72 -6.63
C MET A 184 -54.34 6.72 -6.62
N ASP A 185 -55.08 6.68 -5.51
CA ASP A 185 -56.43 6.07 -5.44
C ASP A 185 -57.55 7.15 -5.47
N ASP A 186 -57.35 8.32 -4.82
CA ASP A 186 -58.41 9.34 -4.60
C ASP A 186 -58.25 10.65 -5.44
N GLY A 187 -57.45 10.62 -6.51
CA GLY A 187 -57.43 11.68 -7.54
C GLY A 187 -56.90 13.07 -7.14
N SER A 188 -56.41 13.28 -5.91
CA SER A 188 -55.86 14.57 -5.47
C SER A 188 -54.48 14.43 -4.83
N CYS A 189 -53.47 15.09 -5.39
CA CYS A 189 -52.16 15.22 -4.77
C CYS A 189 -52.12 16.47 -3.87
N GLY A 190 -51.62 16.33 -2.64
CA GLY A 190 -51.29 17.49 -1.81
C GLY A 190 -50.19 18.33 -2.47
N ALA A 191 -50.23 19.66 -2.31
CA ALA A 191 -49.11 20.51 -2.71
C ALA A 191 -47.83 20.07 -1.96
N PRO A 192 -46.65 20.01 -2.61
CA PRO A 192 -46.26 20.61 -3.89
C PRO A 192 -46.26 19.65 -5.11
N PHE A 193 -47.03 18.56 -5.08
CA PHE A 193 -47.00 17.55 -6.15
C PHE A 193 -47.94 17.87 -7.31
N VAL A 194 -47.51 17.55 -8.54
CA VAL A 194 -48.28 17.72 -9.79
C VAL A 194 -48.86 16.36 -10.22
N VAL A 195 -50.14 16.34 -10.60
CA VAL A 195 -50.84 15.13 -11.06
C VAL A 195 -50.54 14.90 -12.54
N GLN A 196 -50.08 13.69 -12.89
CA GLN A 196 -49.97 13.24 -14.28
C GLN A 196 -50.19 11.71 -14.32
N ASP A 197 -50.98 11.19 -15.25
CA ASP A 197 -51.20 9.74 -15.47
C ASP A 197 -51.49 8.91 -14.18
N ASN A 198 -52.49 9.30 -13.38
CA ASN A 198 -52.85 8.66 -12.09
C ASN A 198 -51.69 8.51 -11.09
N SER A 199 -50.66 9.34 -11.20
CA SER A 199 -49.50 9.35 -10.30
C SER A 199 -49.16 10.78 -9.87
N CYS A 200 -48.62 10.94 -8.66
CA CYS A 200 -48.08 12.22 -8.21
C CYS A 200 -46.61 12.34 -8.61
N TYR A 201 -46.28 13.46 -9.26
CA TYR A 201 -44.93 13.84 -9.61
C TYR A 201 -44.45 15.02 -8.77
N GLN A 202 -43.21 14.95 -8.33
CA GLN A 202 -42.50 16.08 -7.77
C GLN A 202 -41.71 16.76 -8.88
N ALA A 203 -42.15 17.96 -9.27
CA ALA A 203 -41.50 18.76 -10.30
C ALA A 203 -40.64 19.84 -9.65
N TYR A 204 -39.37 19.88 -10.00
CA TYR A 204 -38.43 20.89 -9.54
C TYR A 204 -37.42 21.22 -10.64
N SER A 205 -36.81 22.40 -10.57
CA SER A 205 -35.90 22.89 -11.61
C SER A 205 -34.47 22.95 -11.08
N TYR A 206 -33.55 22.24 -11.73
CA TYR A 206 -32.12 22.32 -11.42
C TYR A 206 -31.44 23.36 -12.29
N PRO A 207 -30.63 24.26 -11.72
CA PRO A 207 -29.76 25.11 -12.50
C PRO A 207 -28.64 24.26 -13.15
N PHE A 208 -28.18 24.61 -14.35
CA PHE A 208 -27.13 23.83 -15.05
C PHE A 208 -25.82 23.73 -14.26
N GLU A 209 -25.60 24.64 -13.31
CA GLU A 209 -24.54 24.61 -12.30
C GLU A 209 -24.40 23.26 -11.58
N VAL A 210 -25.50 22.56 -11.33
CA VAL A 210 -25.47 21.27 -10.61
C VAL A 210 -24.73 20.19 -11.40
N LEU A 211 -24.70 20.27 -12.74
CA LEU A 211 -23.91 19.37 -13.58
C LEU A 211 -22.40 19.52 -13.34
N GLY A 212 -21.97 20.65 -12.75
CA GLY A 212 -20.61 20.85 -12.27
C GLY A 212 -20.19 19.84 -11.22
N LEU A 213 -21.13 19.21 -10.50
CA LEU A 213 -20.84 18.19 -9.51
C LEU A 213 -20.12 16.96 -10.10
N PHE A 214 -20.37 16.63 -11.37
CA PHE A 214 -19.65 15.56 -12.05
C PHE A 214 -18.14 15.83 -12.18
N SER A 215 -17.70 17.08 -12.02
CA SER A 215 -16.27 17.42 -11.94
C SER A 215 -15.59 16.81 -10.70
N LEU A 216 -16.34 16.43 -9.65
CA LEU A 216 -15.81 15.68 -8.51
C LEU A 216 -15.22 14.32 -8.92
N LEU A 217 -15.57 13.78 -10.09
CA LEU A 217 -14.95 12.58 -10.62
C LEU A 217 -13.42 12.75 -10.74
N ARG A 218 -12.92 13.98 -10.94
CA ARG A 218 -11.49 14.34 -10.97
C ARG A 218 -10.73 13.99 -9.67
N LEU A 219 -11.43 13.77 -8.55
CA LEU A 219 -10.84 13.33 -7.28
C LEU A 219 -10.18 11.93 -7.36
N TYR A 220 -10.43 11.15 -8.42
CA TYR A 220 -9.72 9.90 -8.69
C TYR A 220 -8.18 10.06 -8.78
N MET A 221 -7.71 11.29 -9.02
CA MET A 221 -6.27 11.61 -9.06
C MET A 221 -5.62 11.65 -7.67
N ILE A 222 -6.38 11.82 -6.57
CA ILE A 222 -5.85 11.94 -5.20
C ILE A 222 -5.00 10.71 -4.80
N PRO A 223 -5.48 9.46 -4.97
CA PRO A 223 -4.66 8.27 -4.73
C PRO A 223 -3.31 8.25 -5.46
N ARG A 224 -3.24 8.85 -6.65
CA ARG A 224 -2.00 8.91 -7.44
C ARG A 224 -1.00 9.89 -6.83
N VAL A 225 -1.48 11.03 -6.36
CA VAL A 225 -0.66 12.01 -5.64
C VAL A 225 -0.15 11.43 -4.33
N LEU A 226 -1.01 10.73 -3.58
CA LEU A 226 -0.59 10.04 -2.36
C LEU A 226 0.54 9.05 -2.64
N ARG A 227 0.46 8.27 -3.73
CA ARG A 227 1.56 7.42 -4.19
C ARG A 227 2.80 8.23 -4.54
N ASN A 228 2.69 9.33 -5.28
CA ASN A 228 3.84 10.12 -5.73
C ASN A 228 4.57 10.85 -4.60
N PHE A 229 3.85 11.24 -3.53
CA PHE A 229 4.48 11.76 -2.32
C PHE A 229 5.21 10.68 -1.52
N SER A 230 4.82 9.42 -1.69
CA SER A 230 5.50 8.30 -1.06
C SER A 230 6.82 7.96 -1.78
N SER A 231 7.83 7.56 -1.02
CA SER A 231 9.10 7.06 -1.56
C SER A 231 8.93 5.80 -2.43
N PHE A 232 7.76 5.14 -2.37
CA PHE A 232 7.45 3.91 -3.08
C PHE A 232 7.35 4.06 -4.60
N ALA A 233 7.19 5.28 -5.09
CA ALA A 233 7.05 5.55 -6.52
C ALA A 233 8.41 5.68 -7.26
N SER A 234 9.54 5.42 -6.59
CA SER A 234 10.88 5.55 -7.18
C SER A 234 11.22 4.48 -8.24
N TYR A 235 12.22 4.76 -9.08
CA TYR A 235 12.77 3.77 -10.02
C TYR A 235 13.32 2.53 -9.30
N ARG A 236 13.92 2.71 -8.12
CA ARG A 236 14.50 1.62 -7.31
C ARG A 236 13.44 0.65 -6.81
N THR A 237 12.33 1.19 -6.30
CA THR A 237 11.19 0.41 -5.83
C THR A 237 10.44 -0.23 -7.00
N SER A 238 10.43 0.39 -8.18
CA SER A 238 9.96 -0.25 -9.40
C SER A 238 10.80 -1.46 -9.78
N TYR A 239 12.13 -1.34 -9.73
CA TYR A 239 13.05 -2.43 -10.06
C TYR A 239 12.92 -3.60 -9.08
N LEU A 240 12.93 -3.31 -7.77
CA LEU A 240 12.69 -4.31 -6.73
C LEU A 240 11.28 -4.93 -6.87
N GLY A 241 10.29 -4.12 -7.22
CA GLY A 241 8.94 -4.59 -7.55
C GLY A 241 8.96 -5.61 -8.68
N THR A 242 9.65 -5.34 -9.78
CA THR A 242 9.74 -6.30 -10.89
C THR A 242 10.44 -7.60 -10.53
N LEU A 243 11.47 -7.54 -9.67
CA LEU A 243 12.17 -8.74 -9.20
C LEU A 243 11.23 -9.65 -8.39
N HIS A 244 10.36 -9.04 -7.59
CA HIS A 244 9.36 -9.75 -6.79
C HIS A 244 7.99 -9.90 -7.48
N ARG A 245 7.86 -9.53 -8.77
CA ARG A 245 6.61 -9.53 -9.53
C ARG A 245 5.47 -8.73 -8.89
N VAL A 246 5.79 -7.56 -8.34
CA VAL A 246 4.86 -6.61 -7.73
C VAL A 246 4.85 -5.28 -8.49
N ASP A 247 3.66 -4.83 -8.89
CA ASP A 247 3.46 -3.53 -9.55
C ASP A 247 3.42 -2.37 -8.54
N THR A 248 4.58 -1.88 -8.16
CA THR A 248 4.72 -0.74 -7.22
C THR A 248 4.21 0.59 -7.79
N MET A 249 4.00 0.66 -9.11
CA MET A 249 3.43 1.81 -9.80
C MET A 249 1.90 1.93 -9.64
N ALA A 250 1.23 0.87 -9.20
CA ALA A 250 -0.21 0.90 -8.94
C ALA A 250 -0.51 1.72 -7.66
N PRO A 251 -1.46 2.67 -7.68
CA PRO A 251 -1.82 3.47 -6.50
C PRO A 251 -2.36 2.61 -5.35
N LEU A 252 -2.99 1.48 -5.65
CA LEU A 252 -3.48 0.53 -4.65
C LEU A 252 -2.35 -0.06 -3.79
N PHE A 253 -1.15 -0.26 -4.36
CA PHE A 253 -0.01 -0.75 -3.58
C PHE A 253 0.42 0.28 -2.53
N ALA A 254 0.52 1.56 -2.92
CA ALA A 254 0.86 2.63 -1.99
C ALA A 254 -0.18 2.79 -0.88
N ILE A 255 -1.48 2.71 -1.20
CA ILE A 255 -2.56 2.73 -0.20
C ILE A 255 -2.38 1.59 0.81
N LYS A 256 -2.10 0.36 0.36
CA LYS A 256 -1.84 -0.79 1.25
C LYS A 256 -0.65 -0.51 2.18
N CYS A 257 0.44 0.04 1.65
CA CYS A 257 1.62 0.39 2.47
C CYS A 257 1.31 1.49 3.49
N PHE A 258 0.53 2.52 3.12
CA PHE A 258 0.11 3.57 4.06
C PHE A 258 -0.84 3.05 5.13
N LEU A 259 -1.78 2.19 4.76
CA LEU A 259 -2.69 1.56 5.72
C LEU A 259 -1.94 0.67 6.72
N GLN A 260 -0.85 0.02 6.29
CA GLN A 260 -0.03 -0.79 7.20
C GLN A 260 0.90 0.04 8.09
N SER A 261 1.47 1.14 7.57
CA SER A 261 2.40 1.98 8.33
C SER A 261 1.71 2.97 9.27
N HIS A 262 0.69 3.67 8.79
CA HIS A 262 -0.02 4.72 9.52
C HIS A 262 -1.54 4.65 9.29
N PRO A 263 -2.21 3.57 9.74
CA PRO A 263 -3.62 3.33 9.45
C PRO A 263 -4.54 4.47 9.90
N PHE A 264 -4.40 4.91 11.16
CA PHE A 264 -5.31 5.91 11.74
C PHE A 264 -5.24 7.27 11.03
N ARG A 265 -4.05 7.71 10.60
CA ARG A 265 -3.88 8.98 9.87
C ARG A 265 -4.55 8.92 8.50
N LEU A 266 -4.37 7.81 7.77
CA LEU A 266 -4.99 7.63 6.46
C LEU A 266 -6.52 7.54 6.59
N LEU A 267 -7.01 6.72 7.52
CA LEU A 267 -8.45 6.52 7.73
C LEU A 267 -9.15 7.80 8.21
N ALA A 268 -8.53 8.56 9.13
CA ALA A 268 -9.06 9.86 9.55
C ALA A 268 -9.13 10.84 8.37
N SER A 269 -8.07 10.93 7.56
CA SER A 269 -8.07 11.80 6.38
C SER A 269 -9.13 11.41 5.35
N ALA A 270 -9.35 10.10 5.15
CA ALA A 270 -10.38 9.59 4.26
C ALA A 270 -11.78 9.89 4.81
N PHE A 271 -12.02 9.68 6.11
CA PHE A 271 -13.29 9.98 6.77
C PHE A 271 -13.69 11.44 6.63
N PHE A 272 -12.82 12.38 7.03
CA PHE A 272 -13.11 13.81 6.91
C PHE A 272 -13.23 14.24 5.44
N GLY A 273 -12.40 13.70 4.55
CA GLY A 273 -12.47 13.97 3.12
C GLY A 273 -13.81 13.55 2.50
N THR A 274 -14.23 12.30 2.71
CA THR A 274 -15.51 11.81 2.17
C THR A 274 -16.71 12.48 2.83
N LEU A 275 -16.63 12.82 4.12
CA LEU A 275 -17.68 13.56 4.82
C LEU A 275 -17.90 14.91 4.13
N VAL A 276 -16.84 15.73 4.00
CA VAL A 276 -16.95 17.07 3.40
C VAL A 276 -17.45 17.00 1.95
N ILE A 277 -16.86 16.11 1.14
CA ILE A 277 -17.22 15.97 -0.28
C ILE A 277 -18.68 15.51 -0.45
N THR A 278 -19.10 14.48 0.26
CA THR A 278 -20.47 13.94 0.15
C THR A 278 -21.49 14.93 0.70
N SER A 279 -21.23 15.58 1.83
CA SER A 279 -22.13 16.58 2.41
C SER A 279 -22.33 17.77 1.50
N TYR A 280 -21.26 18.25 0.87
CA TYR A 280 -21.34 19.34 -0.10
C TYR A 280 -22.12 18.94 -1.34
N ALA A 281 -21.82 17.76 -1.90
CA ALA A 281 -22.55 17.20 -3.04
C ALA A 281 -24.06 17.06 -2.75
N LEU A 282 -24.39 16.58 -1.56
CA LEU A 282 -25.77 16.39 -1.12
C LEU A 282 -26.51 17.71 -0.95
N SER A 283 -25.86 18.71 -0.32
CA SER A 283 -26.44 20.03 -0.11
C SER A 283 -26.80 20.71 -1.44
N ILE A 284 -25.92 20.69 -2.44
CA ILE A 284 -26.21 21.28 -3.76
C ILE A 284 -27.43 20.63 -4.42
N VAL A 285 -27.50 19.30 -4.39
CA VAL A 285 -28.56 18.55 -5.05
C VAL A 285 -29.90 18.71 -4.32
N GLU A 286 -29.91 18.83 -3.00
CA GLU A 286 -31.15 18.90 -2.23
C GLU A 286 -31.67 20.33 -2.00
N THR A 287 -30.83 21.37 -2.14
CA THR A 287 -31.20 22.79 -1.95
C THR A 287 -32.48 23.24 -2.68
N PRO A 288 -32.76 22.87 -3.95
CA PRO A 288 -33.96 23.36 -4.64
C PRO A 288 -35.27 22.73 -4.15
N VAL A 289 -35.20 21.63 -3.39
CA VAL A 289 -36.38 20.83 -3.01
C VAL A 289 -36.56 20.76 -1.50
N ASN A 290 -35.46 20.63 -0.74
CA ASN A 290 -35.48 20.38 0.68
C ASN A 290 -34.77 21.51 1.46
N PRO A 291 -35.51 22.45 2.08
CA PRO A 291 -34.91 23.56 2.82
C PRO A 291 -34.13 23.09 4.06
N ASN A 292 -34.44 21.90 4.60
CA ASN A 292 -33.74 21.37 5.78
C ASN A 292 -32.31 20.91 5.45
N LEU A 293 -32.01 20.56 4.20
CA LEU A 293 -30.66 20.20 3.73
C LEU A 293 -29.92 21.32 3.00
N ALA A 294 -30.57 22.47 2.78
CA ALA A 294 -29.91 23.66 2.25
C ALA A 294 -28.71 24.11 3.11
N PRO A 295 -28.78 24.18 4.46
CA PRO A 295 -27.60 24.48 5.25
C PRO A 295 -26.62 23.30 5.27
N LEU A 296 -25.36 23.55 4.90
CA LEU A 296 -24.30 22.55 4.85
C LEU A 296 -24.08 21.83 6.20
N SER A 297 -24.36 22.48 7.33
CA SER A 297 -24.31 21.86 8.66
C SER A 297 -25.25 20.67 8.79
N ASN A 298 -26.46 20.77 8.25
CA ASN A 298 -27.45 19.70 8.33
C ASN A 298 -27.10 18.56 7.38
N ALA A 299 -26.55 18.88 6.20
CA ALA A 299 -26.00 17.87 5.28
C ALA A 299 -24.79 17.14 5.89
N MET A 300 -23.91 17.84 6.61
CA MET A 300 -22.81 17.23 7.38
C MET A 300 -23.33 16.31 8.49
N TRP A 301 -24.32 16.75 9.26
CA TRP A 301 -24.98 15.96 10.29
C TRP A 301 -25.56 14.65 9.73
N LEU A 302 -26.34 14.74 8.65
CA LEU A 302 -26.96 13.59 8.00
C LEU A 302 -25.91 12.60 7.47
N VAL A 303 -24.89 13.09 6.76
CA VAL A 303 -23.84 12.22 6.19
C VAL A 303 -23.04 11.55 7.31
N ALA A 304 -22.69 12.28 8.37
CA ALA A 304 -21.97 11.72 9.52
C ALA A 304 -22.77 10.60 10.20
N LEU A 305 -24.07 10.81 10.46
CA LEU A 305 -24.94 9.78 11.03
C LEU A 305 -25.09 8.56 10.12
N THR A 306 -25.15 8.78 8.81
CA THR A 306 -25.26 7.71 7.82
C THR A 306 -23.96 6.91 7.72
N MET A 307 -22.81 7.58 7.71
CA MET A 307 -21.50 6.92 7.73
C MET A 307 -21.29 6.11 9.02
N ALA A 308 -21.80 6.61 10.14
CA ALA A 308 -21.81 5.91 11.43
C ALA A 308 -22.90 4.83 11.53
N THR A 309 -23.74 4.66 10.51
CA THR A 309 -24.87 3.70 10.46
C THR A 309 -25.91 3.89 11.58
N VAL A 310 -26.04 5.11 12.12
CA VAL A 310 -26.99 5.44 13.20
C VAL A 310 -28.38 5.72 12.62
N GLY A 311 -28.46 6.66 11.67
CA GLY A 311 -29.68 6.97 10.93
C GLY A 311 -30.89 7.40 11.80
N TYR A 312 -30.80 8.52 12.51
CA TYR A 312 -31.92 9.01 13.35
C TYR A 312 -33.21 9.30 12.57
N GLY A 313 -33.10 9.66 11.28
CA GLY A 313 -34.25 9.91 10.41
C GLY A 313 -34.94 11.26 10.64
N ASP A 314 -34.29 12.18 11.34
CA ASP A 314 -34.70 13.57 11.54
C ASP A 314 -34.62 14.39 10.23
N VAL A 315 -33.60 14.11 9.40
CA VAL A 315 -33.41 14.73 8.09
C VAL A 315 -33.08 13.63 7.08
N ALA A 316 -33.64 13.70 5.87
CA ALA A 316 -33.42 12.71 4.82
C ALA A 316 -33.51 13.36 3.41
N PRO A 317 -32.77 12.83 2.41
CA PRO A 317 -32.83 13.34 1.05
C PRO A 317 -34.16 12.99 0.40
N VAL A 318 -34.72 13.96 -0.31
CA VAL A 318 -36.01 13.84 -1.00
C VAL A 318 -35.79 13.48 -2.47
N THR A 319 -34.66 13.88 -3.06
CA THR A 319 -34.37 13.67 -4.47
C THR A 319 -33.73 12.30 -4.70
N SER A 320 -34.01 11.70 -5.87
CA SER A 320 -33.40 10.42 -6.24
C SER A 320 -31.87 10.52 -6.37
N ALA A 321 -31.38 11.66 -6.88
CA ALA A 321 -29.94 11.92 -6.98
C ALA A 321 -29.27 12.04 -5.59
N GLY A 322 -29.90 12.76 -4.65
CA GLY A 322 -29.43 12.87 -3.27
C GLY A 322 -29.40 11.52 -2.54
N GLN A 323 -30.40 10.66 -2.77
CA GLN A 323 -30.41 9.30 -2.25
C GLN A 323 -29.24 8.47 -2.78
N VAL A 324 -28.98 8.50 -4.09
CA VAL A 324 -27.83 7.79 -4.69
C VAL A 324 -26.51 8.30 -4.10
N LEU A 325 -26.33 9.61 -3.97
CA LEU A 325 -25.14 10.20 -3.35
C LEU A 325 -24.98 9.75 -1.89
N LEU A 326 -26.07 9.71 -1.13
CA LEU A 326 -26.04 9.28 0.27
C LEU A 326 -25.73 7.77 0.41
N ILE A 327 -26.24 6.93 -0.49
CA ILE A 327 -25.94 5.50 -0.52
C ILE A 327 -24.45 5.27 -0.78
N PHE A 328 -23.89 5.84 -1.86
CA PHE A 328 -22.50 5.58 -2.21
C PHE A 328 -21.49 6.36 -1.34
N GLY A 329 -21.73 7.65 -1.14
CA GLY A 329 -20.82 8.56 -0.43
C GLY A 329 -20.97 8.55 1.09
N GLY A 330 -22.13 8.14 1.61
CA GLY A 330 -22.39 8.02 3.04
C GLY A 330 -22.33 6.56 3.50
N MET A 331 -23.30 5.75 3.08
CA MET A 331 -23.46 4.38 3.58
C MET A 331 -22.31 3.44 3.18
N VAL A 332 -22.05 3.29 1.88
CA VAL A 332 -20.99 2.37 1.38
C VAL A 332 -19.61 2.84 1.85
N ALA A 333 -19.31 4.13 1.72
CA ALA A 333 -18.05 4.71 2.20
C ALA A 333 -17.87 4.53 3.72
N GLY A 334 -18.91 4.78 4.51
CA GLY A 334 -18.91 4.60 5.96
C GLY A 334 -18.64 3.16 6.38
N ILE A 335 -19.37 2.20 5.81
CA ILE A 335 -19.18 0.75 6.08
C ILE A 335 -17.75 0.31 5.76
N LEU A 336 -17.20 0.73 4.61
CA LEU A 336 -15.83 0.42 4.23
C LEU A 336 -14.80 1.05 5.19
N LEU A 337 -15.02 2.28 5.64
CA LEU A 337 -14.15 2.95 6.61
C LEU A 337 -14.18 2.27 7.98
N VAL A 338 -15.36 1.88 8.47
CA VAL A 338 -15.51 1.14 9.74
C VAL A 338 -14.84 -0.23 9.64
N ALA A 339 -15.02 -0.94 8.52
CA ALA A 339 -14.35 -2.22 8.27
C ALA A 339 -12.81 -2.07 8.25
N ALA A 340 -12.29 -1.04 7.56
CA ALA A 340 -10.86 -0.77 7.53
C ALA A 340 -10.30 -0.34 8.89
N LEU A 341 -11.06 0.45 9.66
CA LEU A 341 -10.70 0.88 11.01
C LEU A 341 -10.63 -0.30 11.97
N SER A 342 -11.63 -1.19 11.96
CA SER A 342 -11.63 -2.39 12.79
C SER A 342 -10.44 -3.31 12.43
N ALA A 343 -10.17 -3.54 11.15
CA ALA A 343 -9.00 -4.30 10.71
C ALA A 343 -7.68 -3.68 11.20
N ALA A 344 -7.54 -2.35 11.12
CA ALA A 344 -6.37 -1.64 11.62
C ALA A 344 -6.23 -1.73 13.15
N LEU A 345 -7.33 -1.60 13.89
CA LEU A 345 -7.36 -1.76 15.35
C LEU A 345 -6.92 -3.17 15.75
N PHE A 346 -7.48 -4.21 15.13
CA PHE A 346 -7.09 -5.60 15.40
C PHE A 346 -5.63 -5.87 15.03
N ALA A 347 -5.12 -5.28 13.95
CA ALA A 347 -3.71 -5.38 13.59
C ALA A 347 -2.81 -4.70 14.62
N SER A 348 -3.20 -3.53 15.15
CA SER A 348 -2.43 -2.80 16.17
C SER A 348 -2.48 -3.45 17.55
N LEU A 349 -3.56 -4.16 17.88
CA LEU A 349 -3.69 -4.95 19.11
C LEU A 349 -3.01 -6.32 19.01
N ARG A 350 -2.55 -6.70 17.82
CA ARG A 350 -1.88 -7.97 17.61
C ARG A 350 -0.51 -7.93 18.30
N LEU A 351 -0.31 -8.85 19.24
CA LEU A 351 0.96 -9.02 19.93
C LEU A 351 2.11 -9.25 18.95
N ASP A 352 3.21 -8.56 19.17
CA ASP A 352 4.48 -8.82 18.50
C ASP A 352 4.94 -10.26 18.81
N ASP A 353 5.74 -10.84 17.92
CA ASP A 353 6.30 -12.18 18.17
C ASP A 353 7.20 -12.21 19.42
N ARG A 354 7.79 -11.07 19.80
CA ARG A 354 8.52 -10.90 21.07
C ARG A 354 7.59 -11.01 22.27
N ASP A 355 6.47 -10.28 22.25
CA ASP A 355 5.50 -10.28 23.33
C ASP A 355 4.84 -11.66 23.49
N LYS A 356 4.55 -12.35 22.36
CA LYS A 356 4.07 -13.74 22.38
C LYS A 356 5.07 -14.66 23.06
N ARG A 357 6.36 -14.57 22.72
CA ARG A 357 7.43 -15.36 23.36
C ARG A 357 7.54 -15.07 24.85
N PHE A 358 7.48 -13.79 25.24
CA PHE A 358 7.52 -13.38 26.63
C PHE A 358 6.32 -13.91 27.43
N ILE A 359 5.09 -13.72 26.93
CA ILE A 359 3.87 -14.23 27.55
C ILE A 359 3.91 -15.76 27.67
N HIS A 360 4.41 -16.45 26.64
CA HIS A 360 4.60 -17.90 26.70
C HIS A 360 5.57 -18.30 27.82
N SER A 361 6.72 -17.63 27.93
CA SER A 361 7.69 -17.91 29.00
C SER A 361 7.13 -17.64 30.40
N LEU A 362 6.34 -16.58 30.59
CA LEU A 362 5.66 -16.29 31.85
C LEU A 362 4.63 -17.37 32.20
N ARG A 363 3.84 -17.84 31.23
CA ARG A 363 2.88 -18.93 31.45
C ARG A 363 3.58 -20.22 31.87
N LEU A 364 4.70 -20.57 31.23
CA LEU A 364 5.49 -21.75 31.63
C LEU A 364 5.95 -21.64 33.08
N GLN A 365 6.49 -20.48 33.50
CA GLN A 365 6.87 -20.26 34.89
C GLN A 365 5.69 -20.38 35.87
N GLN A 366 4.53 -19.84 35.49
CA GLN A 366 3.33 -19.95 36.31
C GLN A 366 2.89 -21.42 36.47
N TYR A 367 2.89 -22.20 35.39
CA TYR A 367 2.55 -23.62 35.46
C TYR A 367 3.54 -24.43 36.28
N ASP A 368 4.85 -24.16 36.18
CA ASP A 368 5.86 -24.82 37.00
C ASP A 368 5.64 -24.54 38.49
N TYR A 369 5.26 -23.31 38.84
CA TYR A 369 4.90 -22.95 40.20
C TYR A 369 3.64 -23.68 40.69
N GLU A 370 2.58 -23.70 39.88
CA GLU A 370 1.34 -24.42 40.18
C GLU A 370 1.58 -25.94 40.32
N LEU A 371 2.42 -26.53 39.47
CA LEU A 371 2.82 -27.93 39.53
C LEU A 371 3.54 -28.22 40.85
N LYS A 372 4.55 -27.42 41.22
CA LYS A 372 5.28 -27.56 42.49
C LYS A 372 4.35 -27.47 43.69
N GLN A 373 3.41 -26.52 43.69
CA GLN A 373 2.41 -26.42 44.74
C GLN A 373 1.47 -27.63 44.79
N ALA A 374 0.99 -28.09 43.64
CA ALA A 374 0.13 -29.27 43.55
C ALA A 374 0.85 -30.52 44.07
N CYS A 375 2.12 -30.73 43.67
CA CYS A 375 2.98 -31.79 44.19
C CYS A 375 3.11 -31.71 45.72
N ALA A 376 3.48 -30.55 46.25
CA ALA A 376 3.63 -30.35 47.68
C ALA A 376 2.32 -30.66 48.45
N ARG A 377 1.18 -30.19 47.93
CA ARG A 377 -0.14 -30.44 48.53
C ARG A 377 -0.54 -31.91 48.48
N THR A 378 -0.19 -32.63 47.42
CA THR A 378 -0.45 -34.07 47.26
C THR A 378 0.40 -34.87 48.25
N ILE A 379 1.70 -34.59 48.34
CA ILE A 379 2.62 -35.22 49.30
C ILE A 379 2.15 -34.96 50.73
N GLN A 380 1.81 -33.73 51.08
CA GLN A 380 1.30 -33.38 52.41
C GLN A 380 0.04 -34.17 52.78
N THR A 381 -0.89 -34.38 51.83
CA THR A 381 -2.07 -35.21 52.10
C THR A 381 -1.79 -36.69 52.17
N SER A 382 -0.89 -37.20 51.33
CA SER A 382 -0.45 -38.59 51.41
C SER A 382 0.20 -38.87 52.77
N TRP A 383 1.07 -37.96 53.23
CA TRP A 383 1.77 -38.08 54.52
C TRP A 383 0.82 -37.97 55.71
N ARG A 384 0.00 -36.92 55.80
CA ARG A 384 -0.99 -36.77 56.89
C ARG A 384 -1.91 -37.98 56.97
N ARG A 385 -2.28 -38.56 55.83
CA ARG A 385 -3.10 -39.76 55.81
C ARG A 385 -2.35 -40.99 56.33
N PHE A 386 -1.09 -41.17 55.94
CA PHE A 386 -0.26 -42.27 56.44
C PHE A 386 -0.06 -42.18 57.96
N HIS A 387 0.21 -40.97 58.47
CA HIS A 387 0.40 -40.73 59.90
C HIS A 387 -0.90 -40.85 60.71
N ASP A 388 -2.01 -40.27 60.24
CA ASP A 388 -3.31 -40.27 60.94
C ASP A 388 -4.17 -41.50 60.57
N PHE A 389 -3.52 -42.63 60.24
CA PHE A 389 -4.19 -43.84 59.79
C PHE A 389 -5.01 -44.47 60.93
N LYS A 390 -6.34 -44.35 60.86
CA LYS A 390 -7.28 -45.09 61.71
C LYS A 390 -8.05 -46.12 60.87
N PRO A 391 -8.06 -47.42 61.26
CA PRO A 391 -8.84 -48.43 60.56
C PRO A 391 -10.32 -48.01 60.52
N GLY A 392 -10.93 -48.00 59.32
CA GLY A 392 -12.33 -47.61 59.11
C GLY A 392 -12.62 -46.13 58.82
N THR A 393 -11.63 -45.26 58.64
CA THR A 393 -11.88 -43.81 58.39
C THR A 393 -11.80 -43.37 56.92
N ARG A 394 -12.76 -42.49 56.52
CA ARG A 394 -13.02 -41.68 55.30
C ARG A 394 -12.43 -42.12 53.92
N PRO A 395 -13.22 -42.02 52.83
CA PRO A 395 -12.81 -42.45 51.48
C PRO A 395 -11.63 -41.63 50.91
N TYR A 396 -10.82 -42.27 50.06
CA TYR A 396 -9.64 -41.72 49.35
C TYR A 396 -9.91 -40.49 48.45
N ARG A 397 -11.15 -40.00 48.40
CA ARG A 397 -11.62 -38.91 47.54
C ARG A 397 -10.72 -37.67 47.57
N LYS A 398 -10.34 -37.19 48.76
CA LYS A 398 -9.46 -35.99 48.88
C LYS A 398 -8.06 -36.20 48.32
N LEU A 399 -7.53 -37.43 48.41
CA LEU A 399 -6.22 -37.76 47.83
C LEU A 399 -6.33 -37.89 46.32
N TYR A 400 -7.36 -38.59 45.83
CA TYR A 400 -7.62 -38.72 44.39
C TYR A 400 -7.88 -37.36 43.73
N ASP A 401 -8.63 -36.46 44.35
CA ASP A 401 -8.87 -35.11 43.82
C ASP A 401 -7.56 -34.33 43.66
N LYS A 402 -6.65 -34.44 44.63
CA LYS A 402 -5.33 -33.79 44.56
C LYS A 402 -4.38 -34.45 43.56
N LEU A 403 -4.40 -35.78 43.49
CA LEU A 403 -3.64 -36.55 42.51
C LEU A 403 -4.12 -36.20 41.09
N TYR A 404 -5.43 -36.18 40.88
CA TYR A 404 -6.05 -35.79 39.61
C TYR A 404 -5.67 -34.36 39.22
N ARG A 405 -5.71 -33.42 40.16
CA ARG A 405 -5.28 -32.03 39.90
C ARG A 405 -3.80 -31.93 39.54
N PHE A 406 -2.94 -32.72 40.18
CA PHE A 406 -1.52 -32.80 39.81
C PHE A 406 -1.33 -33.37 38.40
N THR A 407 -1.96 -34.52 38.11
CA THR A 407 -1.82 -35.17 36.80
C THR A 407 -2.44 -34.35 35.68
N SER A 408 -3.53 -33.62 35.93
CA SER A 408 -4.14 -32.74 34.92
C SER A 408 -3.22 -31.56 34.56
N ILE A 409 -2.59 -30.90 35.55
CA ILE A 409 -1.61 -29.82 35.30
C ILE A 409 -0.39 -30.38 34.55
N GLN A 410 0.11 -31.55 34.93
CA GLN A 410 1.24 -32.19 34.26
C GLN A 410 0.93 -32.55 32.81
N LEU A 411 -0.29 -33.05 32.54
CA LEU A 411 -0.75 -33.34 31.18
C LEU A 411 -0.89 -32.06 30.34
N GLU A 412 -1.39 -30.96 30.92
CA GLU A 412 -1.45 -29.67 30.23
C GLU A 412 -0.08 -29.11 29.89
N LEU A 413 0.88 -29.18 30.82
CA LEU A 413 2.26 -28.76 30.60
C LEU A 413 2.89 -29.53 29.43
N ARG A 414 2.73 -30.86 29.40
CA ARG A 414 3.20 -31.69 28.28
C ARG A 414 2.52 -31.36 26.96
N LYS A 415 1.20 -31.13 26.97
CA LYS A 415 0.47 -30.75 25.76
C LYS A 415 0.96 -29.40 25.22
N LYS A 416 1.21 -28.42 26.08
CA LYS A 416 1.68 -27.08 25.67
C LYS A 416 3.15 -27.10 25.23
N SER A 417 4.02 -27.84 25.92
CA SER A 417 5.41 -28.02 25.46
C SER A 417 5.50 -28.71 24.08
N VAL A 418 4.49 -29.48 23.70
CA VAL A 418 4.37 -30.12 22.38
C VAL A 418 3.58 -29.27 21.37
N ALA A 419 2.58 -28.50 21.80
CA ALA A 419 1.70 -27.68 20.96
C ALA A 419 2.30 -26.29 20.64
N ASP A 420 3.16 -25.74 21.50
CA ASP A 420 3.96 -24.56 21.20
C ASP A 420 5.09 -24.94 20.24
N TYR A 421 4.72 -25.07 18.97
CA TYR A 421 5.56 -25.13 17.77
C TYR A 421 6.35 -23.81 17.56
N VAL A 422 6.79 -23.19 18.65
CA VAL A 422 7.77 -22.10 18.71
C VAL A 422 9.19 -22.64 18.54
N CYS A 423 9.38 -23.95 18.76
CA CYS A 423 10.67 -24.62 18.59
C CYS A 423 11.01 -24.89 17.12
N ILE A 424 10.13 -25.42 16.26
CA ILE A 424 10.66 -26.01 15.01
C ILE A 424 11.32 -25.01 14.08
N LYS A 425 10.82 -23.77 13.94
CA LYS A 425 11.53 -22.78 13.11
C LYS A 425 12.83 -22.28 13.77
N THR A 426 12.84 -22.10 15.09
CA THR A 426 14.01 -21.61 15.84
C THR A 426 15.06 -22.70 16.04
N GLU A 427 14.65 -23.93 16.34
CA GLU A 427 15.45 -25.15 16.33
C GLU A 427 15.95 -25.51 14.94
N MET A 428 15.16 -25.31 13.88
CA MET A 428 15.63 -25.51 12.50
C MET A 428 16.68 -24.46 12.14
N GLN A 429 16.50 -23.20 12.57
CA GLN A 429 17.53 -22.16 12.45
C GLN A 429 18.78 -22.48 13.29
N HIS A 430 18.62 -22.90 14.54
CA HIS A 430 19.71 -23.27 15.43
C HIS A 430 20.46 -24.51 14.90
N CYS A 431 19.73 -25.51 14.41
CA CYS A 431 20.28 -26.69 13.76
C CYS A 431 21.00 -26.32 12.46
N GLN A 432 20.45 -25.40 11.66
CA GLN A 432 21.09 -24.88 10.46
C GLN A 432 22.39 -24.13 10.79
N GLU A 433 22.41 -23.29 11.82
CA GLU A 433 23.62 -22.60 12.31
C GLU A 433 24.66 -23.59 12.84
N LYS A 434 24.21 -24.62 13.57
CA LYS A 434 25.07 -25.68 14.09
C LYS A 434 25.68 -26.53 12.96
N TRP A 435 24.91 -26.83 11.92
CA TRP A 435 25.39 -27.51 10.71
C TRP A 435 26.39 -26.64 9.93
N LEU A 436 26.09 -25.35 9.73
CA LEU A 436 26.97 -24.41 9.05
C LEU A 436 28.32 -24.27 9.76
N SER A 437 28.30 -24.16 11.08
CA SER A 437 29.53 -24.06 11.88
C SER A 437 30.35 -25.35 11.86
N ALA A 438 29.72 -26.52 11.95
CA ALA A 438 30.39 -27.81 11.81
C ALA A 438 31.06 -27.96 10.43
N LEU A 439 30.35 -27.55 9.36
CA LEU A 439 30.83 -27.64 7.99
C LEU A 439 32.02 -26.69 7.73
N HIS A 440 31.98 -25.47 8.26
CA HIS A 440 33.13 -24.56 8.23
C HIS A 440 34.35 -25.12 8.97
N GLN A 441 34.13 -25.82 10.10
CA GLN A 441 35.20 -26.43 10.87
C GLN A 441 35.86 -27.60 10.12
N GLU A 442 35.05 -28.46 9.48
CA GLU A 442 35.58 -29.51 8.60
C GLU A 442 36.36 -28.93 7.41
N GLN A 443 35.84 -27.87 6.79
CA GLN A 443 36.52 -27.19 5.68
C GLN A 443 37.88 -26.60 6.11
N ALA A 444 37.97 -25.98 7.28
CA ALA A 444 39.24 -25.48 7.81
C ALA A 444 40.22 -26.63 8.10
N SER A 445 39.72 -27.75 8.64
CA SER A 445 40.54 -28.93 8.92
C SER A 445 41.12 -29.57 7.65
N THR A 446 40.32 -29.65 6.58
CA THR A 446 40.72 -30.22 5.30
C THR A 446 41.73 -29.32 4.59
N LEU A 447 41.57 -27.99 4.63
CA LEU A 447 42.55 -27.04 4.13
C LEU A 447 43.91 -27.17 4.85
N ASN A 448 43.91 -27.28 6.18
CA ASN A 448 45.14 -27.49 6.95
C ASN A 448 45.83 -28.82 6.59
N ARG A 449 45.06 -29.88 6.32
CA ARG A 449 45.61 -31.17 5.86
C ARG A 449 46.22 -31.04 4.47
N LEU A 450 45.58 -30.30 3.56
CA LEU A 450 46.12 -30.05 2.22
C LEU A 450 47.40 -29.22 2.26
N GLN A 451 47.48 -28.15 3.06
CA GLN A 451 48.72 -27.38 3.25
C GLN A 451 49.85 -28.22 3.84
N LYS A 452 49.56 -29.14 4.76
CA LYS A 452 50.57 -30.09 5.26
C LYS A 452 51.05 -31.06 4.19
N ILE A 453 50.18 -31.46 3.27
CA ILE A 453 50.56 -32.32 2.15
C ILE A 453 51.39 -31.52 1.15
N GLU A 454 51.01 -30.28 0.85
CA GLU A 454 51.73 -29.35 -0.02
C GLU A 454 53.15 -29.10 0.51
N THR A 455 53.30 -28.72 1.78
CA THR A 455 54.63 -28.53 2.39
C THR A 455 55.49 -29.79 2.42
N ARG A 456 54.88 -30.98 2.57
CA ARG A 456 55.61 -32.26 2.45
C ARG A 456 56.02 -32.56 1.03
N LEU A 457 55.18 -32.23 0.05
CA LEU A 457 55.49 -32.36 -1.36
C LEU A 457 56.62 -31.41 -1.77
N ASP A 458 56.57 -30.16 -1.32
CA ASP A 458 57.63 -29.18 -1.55
C ASP A 458 58.96 -29.66 -0.96
N PHE A 459 58.95 -30.19 0.27
CA PHE A 459 60.14 -30.76 0.89
C PHE A 459 60.70 -31.97 0.10
N LEU A 460 59.84 -32.85 -0.42
CA LEU A 460 60.26 -33.97 -1.25
C LEU A 460 60.83 -33.52 -2.60
N VAL A 461 60.23 -32.50 -3.22
CA VAL A 461 60.73 -31.89 -4.46
C VAL A 461 62.09 -31.20 -4.22
N GLU A 462 62.25 -30.52 -3.09
CA GLU A 462 63.53 -29.91 -2.68
C GLU A 462 64.60 -30.97 -2.38
N ALA A 463 64.23 -32.10 -1.77
CA ALA A 463 65.14 -33.22 -1.53
C ALA A 463 65.57 -33.92 -2.84
N LEU A 464 64.67 -34.04 -3.82
CA LEU A 464 64.95 -34.63 -5.14
C LEU A 464 65.75 -33.71 -6.07
N SER A 465 65.68 -32.39 -5.87
CA SER A 465 66.40 -31.41 -6.68
C SER A 465 67.83 -31.13 -6.19
N LYS A 466 68.25 -31.68 -5.03
CA LYS A 466 69.66 -31.65 -4.62
C LYS A 466 70.48 -32.64 -5.46
N PRO A 467 71.54 -32.19 -6.16
CA PRO A 467 72.36 -33.08 -6.98
C PRO A 467 73.06 -34.10 -6.09
N GLN A 468 72.97 -35.38 -6.45
CA GLN A 468 73.82 -36.43 -5.87
C GLN A 468 75.26 -36.18 -6.33
N ASN A 469 76.04 -35.49 -5.50
CA ASN A 469 77.49 -35.54 -5.61
C ASN A 469 77.96 -36.91 -5.09
N GLN A 470 78.36 -37.78 -6.03
CA GLN A 470 79.31 -38.86 -5.80
C GLN A 470 80.70 -38.30 -5.52
#